data_AF-A0AAD6J1I0-F1
#
_entry.id   AF-A0AAD6J1I0-F1
#
_cell.length_a   1.000
_cell.length_b   1.000
_cell.length_c   1.000
_cell.angle_alpha   90.00
_cell.angle_beta   90.00
_cell.angle_gamma   90.00
#
_symmetry.space_group_name_H-M   'P 1'
#
loop_
_entity.id
_entity.type
_entity.pdbx_description
1 polymer ?
#
loop_
_entity_poly.entity_id
_entity_poly.type
_entity_poly.pdbx_seq_one_letter_code
_entity_poly.pdbx_strand_id
1 'polypeptide(L)'
;MASKDPTKPPKAPKTTNAGIQTLASGSRVIPASVRADGSTRPERRVKPGFTPAEDIVKYQNKTAEAFRNRPVPGATEVIGEKAPAKKKRSRKKKGPATAAGDEAGNDKDGDEEDEKGENEGEASAPTAPVDAAKEPAAAPQAGVDTDKKAKALQKKIRQAQDLKLRKDNGEKLLPEQLDKALRLDELIRDLEKLGVKYEG
;
A
#
# COMPACT_ATOMS: atom_id res chain seq x y z
N MET A 1 -1.99 -2.54 -61.31
CA MET A 1 -1.14 -1.53 -60.65
C MET A 1 -1.51 -1.48 -59.19
N ALA A 2 -0.69 -2.06 -58.32
CA ALA A 2 -0.87 -2.03 -56.87
C ALA A 2 -0.13 -0.83 -56.29
N SER A 3 -0.85 0.10 -55.67
CA SER A 3 -0.28 1.20 -54.88
C SER A 3 -1.28 1.55 -53.76
N LYS A 4 -1.11 1.04 -52.55
CA LYS A 4 -0.29 1.55 -51.44
C LYS A 4 -1.17 2.31 -50.42
N ASP A 5 -1.64 1.54 -49.45
CA ASP A 5 -1.94 1.82 -48.04
C ASP A 5 -2.79 3.06 -47.64
N PRO A 6 -3.89 2.85 -46.87
CA PRO A 6 -4.56 3.95 -46.19
C PRO A 6 -3.68 4.46 -45.05
N THR A 7 -3.30 5.74 -45.14
CA THR A 7 -2.57 6.49 -44.14
C THR A 7 -3.29 6.41 -42.78
N LYS A 8 -2.85 5.48 -41.92
CA LYS A 8 -3.27 5.41 -40.53
C LYS A 8 -2.87 6.74 -39.85
N PRO A 9 -3.80 7.51 -39.27
CA PRO A 9 -3.45 8.77 -38.65
C PRO A 9 -2.43 8.54 -37.52
N PRO A 10 -1.48 9.46 -37.32
CA PRO A 10 -0.50 9.34 -36.25
C PRO A 10 -1.24 9.20 -34.92
N LYS A 11 -0.90 8.16 -34.18
CA LYS A 11 -1.51 7.84 -32.88
C LYS A 11 -1.23 9.01 -31.94
N ALA A 12 -2.26 9.80 -31.66
CA ALA A 12 -2.17 10.90 -30.71
C ALA A 12 -1.54 10.41 -29.39
N PRO A 13 -0.70 11.25 -28.73
CA PRO A 13 -0.11 10.87 -27.46
C PRO A 13 -1.22 10.54 -26.47
N LYS A 14 -1.13 9.37 -25.84
CA LYS A 14 -2.11 8.94 -24.84
C LYS A 14 -1.96 9.86 -23.63
N THR A 15 -2.91 10.75 -23.42
CA THR A 15 -3.06 11.53 -22.19
C THR A 15 -3.70 10.65 -21.12
N THR A 16 -3.15 10.62 -19.92
CA THR A 16 -3.77 9.97 -18.76
C THR A 16 -4.80 10.91 -18.10
N ASN A 17 -5.55 10.41 -17.10
CA ASN A 17 -6.56 11.22 -16.41
C ASN A 17 -5.92 12.41 -15.69
N ALA A 18 -4.73 12.19 -15.11
CA ALA A 18 -3.93 13.25 -14.48
C ALA A 18 -3.28 14.22 -15.50
N GLY A 19 -3.63 14.14 -16.79
CA GLY A 19 -3.09 15.02 -17.82
C GLY A 19 -1.65 14.74 -18.23
N ILE A 20 -1.09 13.58 -17.87
CA ILE A 20 0.28 13.19 -18.24
C ILE A 20 0.27 12.61 -19.66
N GLN A 21 1.17 13.09 -20.50
CA GLN A 21 1.39 12.56 -21.85
C GLN A 21 2.62 11.66 -21.89
N THR A 22 2.50 10.54 -22.60
CA THR A 22 3.63 9.70 -22.97
C THR A 22 4.10 10.10 -24.37
N LEU A 23 5.33 10.64 -24.46
CA LEU A 23 5.96 11.02 -25.71
C LEU A 23 6.40 9.79 -26.52
N ALA A 24 6.68 9.97 -27.82
CA ALA A 24 7.19 8.90 -28.68
C ALA A 24 8.53 8.32 -28.19
N SER A 25 9.33 9.13 -27.49
CA SER A 25 10.57 8.74 -26.82
C SER A 25 10.38 7.86 -25.57
N GLY A 26 9.13 7.61 -25.15
CA GLY A 26 8.80 6.86 -23.93
C GLY A 26 8.85 7.68 -22.64
N SER A 27 9.31 8.94 -22.67
CA SER A 27 9.28 9.82 -21.51
C SER A 27 7.87 10.31 -21.18
N ARG A 28 7.52 10.36 -19.89
CA ARG A 28 6.24 10.85 -19.37
C ARG A 28 6.36 12.30 -18.93
N VAL A 29 5.41 13.15 -19.35
CA VAL A 29 5.52 14.60 -19.22
C VAL A 29 4.14 15.24 -19.07
N ILE A 30 4.04 16.27 -18.22
CA ILE A 30 2.89 17.18 -18.16
C ILE A 30 3.12 18.28 -19.23
N PRO A 31 2.26 18.37 -20.26
CA PRO A 31 2.47 19.30 -21.38
C PRO A 31 2.38 20.76 -20.95
N ALA A 32 3.00 21.65 -21.73
CA ALA A 32 2.82 23.09 -21.54
C ALA A 32 1.34 23.47 -21.70
N SER A 33 0.88 24.44 -20.89
CA SER A 33 -0.52 24.90 -20.89
C SER A 33 -0.59 26.42 -20.79
N VAL A 34 -1.67 27.02 -21.28
CA VAL A 34 -1.87 28.47 -21.25
C VAL A 34 -2.69 28.83 -20.01
N ARG A 35 -2.24 29.83 -19.23
CA ARG A 35 -2.99 30.39 -18.11
C ARG A 35 -4.15 31.25 -18.62
N ALA A 36 -5.09 31.60 -17.75
CA ALA A 36 -6.20 32.48 -18.10
C ALA A 36 -5.76 33.89 -18.53
N ASP A 37 -4.61 34.36 -18.05
CA ASP A 37 -3.97 35.63 -18.44
C ASP A 37 -3.19 35.54 -19.77
N GLY A 38 -3.18 34.37 -20.42
CA GLY A 38 -2.44 34.12 -21.68
C GLY A 38 -0.98 33.70 -21.49
N SER A 39 -0.43 33.72 -20.27
CA SER A 39 0.96 33.29 -20.01
C SER A 39 1.10 31.77 -20.01
N THR A 40 2.18 31.23 -20.58
CA THR A 40 2.39 29.77 -20.69
C THR A 40 3.01 29.18 -19.41
N ARG A 41 2.46 28.08 -18.94
CA ARG A 41 3.07 27.18 -17.96
C ARG A 41 4.03 26.25 -18.69
N PRO A 42 5.30 26.16 -18.26
CA PRO A 42 6.27 25.30 -18.91
C PRO A 42 5.90 23.82 -18.75
N GLU A 43 6.33 23.03 -19.72
CA GLU A 43 6.29 21.58 -19.70
C GLU A 43 7.10 21.02 -18.52
N ARG A 44 6.58 19.99 -17.84
CA ARG A 44 7.24 19.36 -16.69
C ARG A 44 7.40 17.85 -16.88
N ARG A 45 8.62 17.35 -16.69
CA ARG A 45 8.91 15.92 -16.76
C ARG A 45 8.41 15.21 -15.51
N VAL A 46 7.85 14.01 -15.70
CA VAL A 46 7.42 13.12 -14.63
C VAL A 46 8.53 12.13 -14.31
N LYS A 47 8.72 11.83 -13.02
CA LYS A 47 9.73 10.85 -12.58
C LYS A 47 9.44 9.46 -13.20
N PRO A 48 10.44 8.72 -13.69
CA PRO A 48 10.23 7.35 -14.18
C PRO A 48 9.57 6.47 -13.11
N GLY A 49 8.56 5.70 -13.51
CA GLY A 49 7.78 4.83 -12.61
C GLY A 49 6.72 5.53 -11.75
N PHE A 50 6.75 6.86 -11.61
CA PHE A 50 5.72 7.57 -10.86
C PHE A 50 4.39 7.57 -11.62
N THR A 51 3.33 7.14 -10.94
CA THR A 51 1.96 7.15 -11.46
C THR A 51 1.07 7.80 -10.40
N PRO A 52 0.38 8.91 -10.72
CA PRO A 52 -0.48 9.59 -9.75
C PRO A 52 -1.68 8.74 -9.38
N ALA A 53 -2.29 9.01 -8.22
CA ALA A 53 -3.40 8.23 -7.66
C ALA A 53 -4.59 8.05 -8.61
N GLU A 54 -4.90 9.08 -9.41
CA GLU A 54 -5.98 9.03 -10.40
C GLU A 54 -5.74 8.01 -11.52
N ASP A 55 -4.47 7.72 -11.82
CA ASP A 55 -4.04 6.78 -12.85
C ASP A 55 -3.68 5.41 -12.28
N ILE A 56 -3.75 5.22 -10.95
CA ILE A 56 -3.55 3.90 -10.34
C ILE A 56 -4.70 2.99 -10.77
N VAL A 57 -4.35 1.92 -11.49
CA VAL A 57 -5.32 0.92 -11.95
C VAL A 57 -5.90 0.21 -10.74
N LYS A 58 -7.18 0.47 -10.46
CA LYS A 58 -7.94 -0.29 -9.47
C LYS A 58 -7.96 -1.76 -9.90
N TYR A 59 -7.69 -2.67 -8.99
CA TYR A 59 -7.71 -4.10 -9.29
C TYR A 59 -9.06 -4.50 -9.87
N GLN A 60 -9.03 -5.11 -11.06
CA GLN A 60 -10.18 -5.71 -11.70
C GLN A 60 -9.85 -7.16 -12.05
N ASN A 61 -10.70 -8.07 -11.61
CA ASN A 61 -10.54 -9.48 -11.94
C ASN A 61 -11.05 -9.70 -13.38
N LYS A 62 -10.12 -10.01 -14.29
CA LYS A 62 -10.40 -10.24 -15.72
C LYS A 62 -11.52 -11.26 -15.94
N THR A 63 -11.54 -12.34 -15.15
CA THR A 63 -12.57 -13.39 -15.24
C THR A 63 -13.92 -12.88 -14.72
N ALA A 64 -13.92 -12.07 -13.66
CA ALA A 64 -15.14 -11.49 -13.12
C ALA A 64 -15.74 -10.42 -14.06
N GLU A 65 -14.91 -9.59 -14.69
CA GLU A 65 -15.35 -8.62 -15.71
C GLU A 65 -15.93 -9.33 -16.94
N ALA A 66 -15.27 -10.41 -17.41
CA ALA A 66 -15.77 -11.22 -18.51
C ALA A 66 -17.13 -11.87 -18.17
N PHE A 67 -17.32 -12.31 -16.93
CA PHE A 67 -18.61 -12.85 -16.48
C PHE A 67 -19.68 -11.75 -16.36
N ARG A 68 -19.31 -10.54 -15.92
CA ARG A 68 -20.22 -9.40 -15.79
C ARG A 68 -20.70 -8.88 -17.16
N ASN A 69 -19.82 -8.93 -18.15
CA ASN A 69 -20.10 -8.52 -19.53
C ASN A 69 -20.66 -9.66 -20.39
N ARG A 70 -20.74 -10.89 -19.86
CA ARG A 70 -21.32 -12.01 -20.61
C ARG A 70 -22.83 -11.78 -20.75
N PRO A 71 -23.38 -11.74 -21.98
CA PRO A 71 -24.83 -11.69 -22.16
C PRO A 71 -25.45 -12.91 -21.49
N VAL A 72 -26.48 -12.69 -20.69
CA VAL A 72 -27.20 -13.77 -20.02
C VAL A 72 -28.00 -14.52 -21.11
N PRO A 73 -27.81 -15.83 -21.28
CA PRO A 73 -28.56 -16.60 -22.27
C PRO A 73 -30.08 -16.40 -22.09
N GLY A 74 -30.77 -15.99 -23.15
CA GLY A 74 -32.22 -15.71 -23.15
C GLY A 74 -32.62 -14.25 -22.92
N ALA A 75 -31.68 -13.34 -22.63
CA ALA A 75 -31.96 -11.91 -22.59
C ALA A 75 -31.95 -11.33 -24.02
N THR A 76 -33.12 -10.96 -24.54
CA THR A 76 -33.21 -10.08 -25.71
C THR A 76 -32.59 -8.73 -25.38
N GLU A 77 -31.56 -8.31 -26.13
CA GLU A 77 -30.97 -6.98 -26.00
C GLU A 77 -32.03 -5.94 -26.39
N VAL A 78 -32.63 -5.30 -25.40
CA VAL A 78 -33.46 -4.10 -25.63
C VAL A 78 -32.53 -2.97 -26.08
N ILE A 79 -32.48 -2.76 -27.39
CA ILE A 79 -31.79 -1.65 -28.01
C ILE A 79 -32.53 -0.37 -27.60
N GLY A 80 -31.92 0.41 -26.70
CA GLY A 80 -32.32 1.78 -26.44
C GLY A 80 -32.99 2.02 -25.08
N GLU A 81 -32.23 1.88 -23.98
CA GLU A 81 -32.34 2.82 -22.86
C GLU A 81 -31.10 2.66 -21.98
N LYS A 82 -30.29 3.72 -21.86
CA LYS A 82 -29.38 3.84 -20.71
C LYS A 82 -30.27 3.94 -19.46
N ALA A 83 -30.53 2.80 -18.84
CA ALA A 83 -31.26 2.76 -17.58
C ALA A 83 -30.49 3.60 -16.54
N PRO A 84 -31.12 4.59 -15.89
CA PRO A 84 -30.45 5.40 -14.88
C PRO A 84 -30.09 4.51 -13.70
N ALA A 85 -28.85 4.59 -13.24
CA ALA A 85 -28.36 3.93 -12.04
C ALA A 85 -29.25 4.32 -10.85
N LYS A 86 -30.27 3.51 -10.55
CA LYS A 86 -31.15 3.71 -9.41
C LYS A 86 -30.42 3.26 -8.15
N LYS A 87 -30.11 4.26 -7.33
CA LYS A 87 -29.79 4.15 -5.90
C LYS A 87 -30.74 3.21 -5.15
N LYS A 88 -30.24 2.82 -3.97
CA LYS A 88 -30.89 2.21 -2.79
C LYS A 88 -30.58 0.70 -2.70
N ARG A 89 -30.28 0.12 -1.54
CA ARG A 89 -31.03 0.27 -0.28
C ARG A 89 -30.17 -0.01 0.95
N SER A 90 -30.20 0.95 1.86
CA SER A 90 -29.98 0.77 3.30
C SER A 90 -30.80 -0.41 3.83
N ARG A 91 -30.16 -1.39 4.46
CA ARG A 91 -30.85 -2.39 5.28
C ARG A 91 -31.12 -1.79 6.66
N LYS A 92 -32.22 -1.04 6.78
CA LYS A 92 -32.87 -0.78 8.07
C LYS A 92 -33.84 -1.92 8.35
N LYS A 93 -33.44 -2.86 9.21
CA LYS A 93 -34.36 -3.82 9.83
C LYS A 93 -34.97 -3.15 11.07
N LYS A 94 -36.27 -3.37 11.24
CA LYS A 94 -37.22 -2.73 12.15
C LYS A 94 -36.77 -2.72 13.63
N GLY A 95 -37.11 -1.64 14.35
CA GLY A 95 -37.03 -1.51 15.82
C GLY A 95 -38.11 -2.31 16.56
N PRO A 96 -38.42 -2.03 17.85
CA PRO A 96 -38.86 -0.68 18.27
C PRO A 96 -38.42 -0.18 19.68
N ALA A 97 -38.59 1.13 19.90
CA ALA A 97 -38.75 1.88 21.16
C ALA A 97 -37.57 1.81 22.18
N THR A 98 -37.01 2.90 22.70
CA THR A 98 -37.63 4.07 23.36
C THR A 98 -36.63 5.24 23.46
N ALA A 99 -37.15 6.48 23.46
CA ALA A 99 -36.62 7.70 24.12
C ALA A 99 -35.19 8.16 23.74
N ALA A 100 -35.04 9.24 22.96
CA ALA A 100 -34.92 10.63 23.43
C ALA A 100 -33.58 10.90 24.14
N GLY A 101 -32.78 11.82 23.58
CA GLY A 101 -31.58 12.34 24.24
C GLY A 101 -30.53 12.79 23.24
N ASP A 102 -30.29 14.09 23.24
CA ASP A 102 -29.48 14.88 22.32
C ASP A 102 -27.97 14.85 22.66
N GLU A 103 -27.20 15.46 21.75
CA GLU A 103 -25.85 16.00 21.92
C GLU A 103 -24.57 15.14 21.78
N ALA A 104 -23.65 15.80 21.06
CA ALA A 104 -22.20 15.81 21.23
C ALA A 104 -21.37 14.70 20.58
N GLY A 105 -21.09 14.91 19.29
CA GLY A 105 -19.76 15.43 18.93
C GLY A 105 -18.63 14.42 18.69
N ASN A 106 -17.62 14.97 18.02
CA ASN A 106 -16.25 14.48 17.86
C ASN A 106 -15.95 13.72 16.55
N ASP A 107 -15.57 14.51 15.55
CA ASP A 107 -14.21 14.55 15.00
C ASP A 107 -13.30 13.34 15.28
N LYS A 108 -12.81 12.72 14.21
CA LYS A 108 -11.36 12.73 13.95
C LYS A 108 -11.02 12.03 12.65
N ASP A 109 -10.28 12.78 11.83
CA ASP A 109 -9.25 12.33 10.92
C ASP A 109 -8.53 11.06 11.40
N GLY A 110 -8.44 10.11 10.47
CA GLY A 110 -7.55 8.95 10.51
C GLY A 110 -6.63 9.02 9.30
N ASP A 111 -5.48 9.66 9.52
CA ASP A 111 -4.24 9.43 8.79
C ASP A 111 -3.77 8.00 9.11
N GLU A 112 -3.60 7.17 8.08
CA GLU A 112 -2.74 5.98 8.17
C GLU A 112 -1.91 5.87 6.89
N GLU A 113 -0.61 6.03 7.11
CA GLU A 113 0.50 5.54 6.31
C GLU A 113 0.40 4.02 6.15
N ASP A 114 0.55 3.54 4.92
CA ASP A 114 0.67 2.11 4.61
C ASP A 114 2.16 1.74 4.55
N GLU A 115 2.60 0.96 5.54
CA GLU A 115 3.77 0.10 5.46
C GLU A 115 3.58 -0.96 4.37
N LYS A 116 4.67 -1.41 3.75
CA LYS A 116 5.21 -2.79 3.87
C LYS A 116 5.89 -3.26 2.58
N GLY A 117 7.00 -3.99 2.73
CA GLY A 117 7.60 -4.72 1.63
C GLY A 117 8.91 -5.42 1.98
N GLU A 118 8.82 -6.46 2.80
CA GLU A 118 9.84 -7.48 3.04
C GLU A 118 10.07 -8.33 1.76
N ASN A 119 11.29 -8.86 1.56
CA ASN A 119 11.58 -10.30 1.66
C ASN A 119 12.72 -10.78 0.74
N GLU A 120 13.44 -11.74 1.30
CA GLU A 120 14.64 -12.47 0.88
C GLU A 120 14.33 -13.52 -0.21
N GLY A 121 15.39 -14.00 -0.87
CA GLY A 121 15.34 -15.12 -1.82
C GLY A 121 16.66 -15.89 -1.83
N GLU A 122 16.60 -17.08 -1.26
CA GLU A 122 17.66 -18.04 -0.94
C GLU A 122 18.23 -18.80 -2.16
N ALA A 123 19.34 -19.50 -1.92
CA ALA A 123 20.30 -20.10 -2.86
C ALA A 123 19.95 -21.48 -3.44
N SER A 124 20.76 -21.95 -4.40
CA SER A 124 21.05 -23.36 -4.66
C SER A 124 22.47 -23.54 -5.23
N ALA A 125 23.23 -24.48 -4.64
CA ALA A 125 24.66 -24.80 -4.84
C ALA A 125 24.90 -25.87 -5.95
N PRO A 126 26.05 -26.58 -6.10
CA PRO A 126 27.45 -26.39 -5.64
C PRO A 126 28.53 -26.65 -6.74
N THR A 127 29.80 -26.25 -6.54
CA THR A 127 31.02 -26.99 -6.96
C THR A 127 32.26 -26.46 -6.23
N ALA A 128 33.02 -27.36 -5.58
CA ALA A 128 34.30 -27.11 -4.89
C ALA A 128 35.51 -27.10 -5.87
N PRO A 129 36.79 -27.08 -5.43
CA PRO A 129 37.50 -26.26 -4.43
C PRO A 129 38.79 -25.63 -5.02
N VAL A 130 39.34 -24.56 -4.43
CA VAL A 130 40.81 -24.30 -4.47
C VAL A 130 41.33 -23.63 -3.20
N ASP A 131 42.30 -24.34 -2.63
CA ASP A 131 43.45 -24.07 -1.76
C ASP A 131 43.86 -22.63 -1.33
N ALA A 132 44.62 -22.62 -0.24
CA ALA A 132 45.56 -21.61 0.26
C ALA A 132 45.08 -20.56 1.30
N ALA A 133 45.22 -20.96 2.58
CA ALA A 133 45.93 -20.25 3.66
C ALA A 133 45.70 -18.73 3.91
N LYS A 134 44.99 -18.40 5.01
CA LYS A 134 45.46 -17.46 6.06
C LYS A 134 44.56 -17.49 7.32
N GLU A 135 45.19 -17.38 8.49
CA GLU A 135 44.67 -17.24 9.86
C GLU A 135 43.67 -16.07 10.09
N PRO A 136 42.97 -16.02 11.25
CA PRO A 136 41.59 -15.56 11.37
C PRO A 136 41.43 -14.05 11.59
N ALA A 137 40.43 -13.45 10.94
CA ALA A 137 39.92 -12.13 11.26
C ALA A 137 38.39 -12.09 11.05
N ALA A 138 37.66 -12.69 11.98
CA ALA A 138 36.20 -12.61 12.04
C ALA A 138 35.80 -11.56 13.09
N ALA A 139 35.43 -10.34 12.66
CA ALA A 139 34.56 -9.40 13.40
C ALA A 139 34.54 -8.02 12.69
N PRO A 140 33.57 -7.79 11.79
CA PRO A 140 32.76 -6.57 12.01
C PRO A 140 31.26 -6.72 11.66
N GLN A 141 30.84 -7.85 11.08
CA GLN A 141 29.46 -8.00 10.60
C GLN A 141 28.50 -8.50 11.69
N ALA A 142 28.97 -9.35 12.62
CA ALA A 142 28.14 -9.91 13.68
C ALA A 142 27.61 -8.86 14.68
N GLY A 143 28.38 -7.79 14.95
CA GLY A 143 27.98 -6.73 15.89
C GLY A 143 26.85 -5.84 15.37
N VAL A 144 26.81 -5.58 14.06
CA VAL A 144 25.75 -4.77 13.45
C VAL A 144 24.40 -5.47 13.52
N ASP A 145 24.39 -6.81 13.41
CA ASP A 145 23.17 -7.60 13.48
C ASP A 145 22.64 -7.76 14.91
N THR A 146 23.51 -7.81 15.92
CA THR A 146 23.10 -7.78 17.33
C THR A 146 22.51 -6.42 17.72
N ASP A 147 23.04 -5.31 17.20
CA ASP A 147 22.54 -3.96 17.48
C ASP A 147 21.14 -3.73 16.89
N LYS A 148 20.90 -4.21 15.66
CA LYS A 148 19.58 -4.14 15.04
C LYS A 148 18.56 -4.98 15.80
N LYS A 149 18.95 -6.18 16.26
CA LYS A 149 18.10 -7.06 17.09
C LYS A 149 17.78 -6.43 18.44
N ALA A 150 18.77 -5.80 19.10
CA ALA A 150 18.55 -5.06 20.34
C ALA A 150 17.57 -3.90 20.15
N LYS A 151 17.71 -3.11 19.09
CA LYS A 151 16.76 -2.03 18.76
C LYS A 151 15.35 -2.55 18.45
N ALA A 152 15.23 -3.70 17.77
CA ALA A 152 13.94 -4.32 17.50
C ALA A 152 13.26 -4.80 18.80
N LEU A 153 14.02 -5.40 19.72
CA LEU A 153 13.52 -5.81 21.04
C LEU A 153 13.12 -4.60 21.89
N GLN A 154 13.91 -3.53 21.90
CA GLN A 154 13.56 -2.26 22.57
C GLN A 154 12.20 -1.72 22.11
N LYS A 155 11.96 -1.69 20.79
CA LYS A 155 10.67 -1.25 20.24
C LYS A 155 9.51 -2.13 20.71
N LYS A 156 9.70 -3.45 20.73
CA LYS A 156 8.68 -4.40 21.21
C LYS A 156 8.39 -4.20 22.71
N ILE A 157 9.40 -3.93 23.52
CA ILE A 157 9.23 -3.66 24.96
C ILE A 157 8.43 -2.36 25.16
N ARG A 158 8.74 -1.29 24.41
CA ARG A 158 7.98 -0.04 24.48
C ARG A 158 6.50 -0.24 24.14
N GLN A 159 6.21 -0.98 23.07
CA GLN A 159 4.83 -1.31 22.71
C GLN A 159 4.14 -2.14 23.79
N ALA A 160 4.81 -3.13 24.36
CA ALA A 160 4.27 -3.94 25.45
C ALA A 160 4.01 -3.11 26.72
N GLN A 161 4.87 -2.15 27.03
CA GLN A 161 4.67 -1.19 28.12
C GLN A 161 3.48 -0.27 27.87
N ASP A 162 3.34 0.28 26.67
CA ASP A 162 2.19 1.13 26.31
C ASP A 162 0.88 0.35 26.43
N LEU A 163 0.87 -0.93 26.03
CA LEU A 163 -0.29 -1.82 26.20
C LEU A 163 -0.57 -2.12 27.69
N LYS A 164 0.48 -2.27 28.52
CA LYS A 164 0.33 -2.43 29.96
C LYS A 164 -0.26 -1.17 30.60
N LEU A 165 0.24 0.02 30.25
CA LEU A 165 -0.29 1.30 30.72
C LEU A 165 -1.75 1.50 30.30
N ARG A 166 -2.11 1.19 29.05
CA ARG A 166 -3.51 1.23 28.59
C ARG A 166 -4.42 0.27 29.34
N LYS A 167 -3.93 -0.93 29.64
CA LYS A 167 -4.63 -1.91 30.48
C LYS A 167 -4.85 -1.37 31.91
N ASP A 168 -3.83 -0.76 32.51
CA ASP A 168 -3.91 -0.16 33.85
C ASP A 168 -4.84 1.07 33.87
N ASN A 169 -4.92 1.80 32.75
CA ASN A 169 -5.89 2.89 32.53
C ASN A 169 -7.33 2.39 32.26
N GLY A 170 -7.58 1.07 32.28
CA GLY A 170 -8.91 0.49 32.14
C GLY A 170 -9.40 0.33 30.69
N GLU A 171 -8.54 0.50 29.69
CA GLU A 171 -8.89 0.24 28.29
C GLU A 171 -9.03 -1.27 28.04
N LYS A 172 -10.11 -1.70 27.37
CA LYS A 172 -10.31 -3.11 27.01
C LYS A 172 -9.45 -3.48 25.81
N LEU A 173 -8.30 -4.08 26.08
CA LEU A 173 -7.40 -4.62 25.07
C LEU A 173 -7.92 -5.94 24.50
N LEU A 174 -7.55 -6.22 23.24
CA LEU A 174 -7.79 -7.51 22.62
C LEU A 174 -6.94 -8.61 23.30
N PRO A 175 -7.35 -9.89 23.27
CA PRO A 175 -6.58 -10.98 23.87
C PRO A 175 -5.13 -11.06 23.37
N GLU A 176 -4.91 -10.85 22.07
CA GLU A 176 -3.56 -10.85 21.48
C GLU A 176 -2.68 -9.69 22.00
N GLN A 177 -3.29 -8.55 22.34
CA GLN A 177 -2.58 -7.41 22.91
C GLN A 177 -2.22 -7.66 24.38
N LEU A 178 -3.06 -8.39 25.13
CA LEU A 178 -2.74 -8.84 26.48
C LEU A 178 -1.57 -9.81 26.49
N ASP A 179 -1.48 -10.71 25.51
CA ASP A 179 -0.32 -11.61 25.37
C ASP A 179 0.98 -10.84 25.15
N LYS A 180 0.94 -9.73 24.39
CA LYS A 180 2.11 -8.85 24.22
C LYS A 180 2.53 -8.18 25.53
N ALA A 181 1.56 -7.74 26.33
CA ALA A 181 1.83 -7.19 27.66
C ALA A 181 2.37 -8.25 28.65
N LEU A 182 1.90 -9.50 28.55
CA LEU A 182 2.41 -10.62 29.36
C LEU A 182 3.84 -11.02 28.98
N ARG A 183 4.20 -10.97 27.70
CA ARG A 183 5.56 -11.28 27.19
C ARG A 183 6.59 -10.17 27.47
N LEU A 184 6.22 -9.09 28.15
CA LEU A 184 7.11 -7.96 28.44
C LEU A 184 8.38 -8.40 29.17
N ASP A 185 8.25 -9.24 30.21
CA ASP A 185 9.39 -9.69 31.01
C ASP A 185 10.34 -10.60 30.22
N GLU A 186 9.81 -11.38 29.28
CA GLU A 186 10.61 -12.22 28.37
C GLU A 186 11.41 -11.37 27.39
N LEU A 187 10.78 -10.34 26.82
CA LEU A 187 11.43 -9.41 25.91
C LEU A 187 12.57 -8.62 26.58
N ILE A 188 12.40 -8.25 27.86
CA ILE A 188 13.48 -7.62 28.66
C ILE A 188 14.65 -8.58 28.84
N ARG A 189 14.40 -9.84 29.22
CA ARG A 189 15.47 -10.84 29.37
C ARG A 189 16.21 -11.09 28.06
N ASP A 190 15.51 -11.14 26.94
CA ASP A 190 16.14 -11.33 25.64
C ASP A 190 16.98 -10.13 25.20
N LEU A 191 16.56 -8.92 25.56
CA LEU A 191 17.35 -7.71 25.37
C LEU A 191 18.62 -7.75 26.23
N GLU A 192 18.51 -8.13 27.51
CA GLU A 192 19.65 -8.28 28.42
C GLU A 192 20.65 -9.35 27.96
N LYS A 193 20.18 -10.46 27.36
CA LYS A 193 21.06 -11.48 26.74
C LYS A 193 21.88 -10.92 25.58
N LEU A 194 21.39 -9.88 24.89
CA LEU A 194 22.15 -9.17 23.85
C LEU A 194 23.11 -8.12 24.43
N GLY A 195 23.24 -8.04 25.76
CA GLY A 195 24.20 -7.15 26.44
C GLY A 195 23.74 -5.69 26.51
N VAL A 196 22.51 -5.38 26.10
CA VAL A 196 21.93 -4.06 26.27
C VAL A 196 21.07 -4.11 27.54
N LYS A 197 21.22 -3.12 28.42
CA LYS A 197 20.36 -3.02 29.61
C LYS A 197 19.07 -2.32 29.21
N TYR A 198 17.94 -2.82 29.69
CA TYR A 198 16.69 -2.10 29.57
C TYR A 198 16.65 -0.95 30.59
N GLU A 199 16.71 0.29 30.09
CA GLU A 199 16.50 1.50 30.90
C GLU A 199 15.05 1.92 30.63
N GLY A 200 14.15 1.57 31.56
CA GLY A 200 12.71 1.83 31.49
C GLY A 200 12.25 2.85 32.49
#